data_AF-A0A8C8VZ52-F1
#
_entry.id   AF-A0A8C8VZ52-F1
#
_cell.length_a   1.000
_cell.length_b   1.000
_cell.length_c   1.000
_cell.angle_alpha   90.00
_cell.angle_beta   90.00
_cell.angle_gamma   90.00
#
_symmetry.space_group_name_H-M   'P 1'
#
loop_
_entity.id
_entity.type
_entity.pdbx_description
1 polymer ?
#
loop_
_entity_poly.entity_id
_entity_poly.type
_entity_poly.pdbx_seq_one_letter_code
_entity_poly.pdbx_strand_id
1 'polypeptide(L)'
;MGKRDNRVAYMNPIAMARWRSASQSTGPTIQDYLNRPRPTWEEVKKQLENKKKGSKALAEFEEKMNENWKKELEKSREKVLSGNVSSSKRKEKKKKKKKKSSR
;
A
#
# COMPACT_ATOMS: atom_id res chain seq x y z
N MET A 1 68.00 3.58 10.12
CA MET A 1 67.33 4.64 9.33
C MET A 1 67.71 4.45 7.86
N GLY A 2 66.95 3.65 7.11
CA GLY A 2 67.27 3.31 5.73
C GLY A 2 67.10 4.50 4.78
N LYS A 3 68.00 4.63 3.79
CA LYS A 3 67.91 5.67 2.75
C LYS A 3 66.61 5.45 1.94
N ARG A 4 65.77 6.48 1.86
CA ARG A 4 64.59 6.48 0.98
C ARG A 4 65.08 6.49 -0.47
N ASP A 5 64.47 5.65 -1.30
CA ASP A 5 64.77 5.60 -2.73
C ASP A 5 64.26 6.88 -3.39
N ASN A 6 65.15 7.61 -4.07
CA ASN A 6 64.85 8.90 -4.74
C ASN A 6 64.56 8.71 -6.24
N ARG A 7 64.46 7.46 -6.72
CA ARG A 7 64.11 7.18 -8.10
C ARG A 7 62.67 7.62 -8.37
N VAL A 8 62.52 8.75 -9.06
CA VAL A 8 61.24 9.21 -9.57
C VAL A 8 60.85 8.27 -10.72
N ALA A 9 59.76 7.53 -10.55
CA ALA A 9 59.22 6.70 -11.62
C ALA A 9 58.86 7.61 -12.80
N TYR A 10 59.47 7.38 -13.96
CA TYR A 10 59.13 8.12 -15.17
C TYR A 10 57.73 7.73 -15.61
N MET A 11 56.78 8.64 -15.39
CA MET A 11 55.41 8.50 -15.87
C MET A 11 55.30 9.13 -17.24
N ASN A 12 54.85 8.35 -18.23
CA ASN A 12 54.69 8.83 -19.60
C ASN A 12 53.63 9.95 -19.65
N PRO A 13 53.99 11.20 -19.98
CA PRO A 13 53.06 12.33 -19.98
C PRO A 13 51.91 12.16 -20.98
N ILE A 14 52.12 11.41 -22.08
CA ILE A 14 51.08 11.10 -23.06
C ILE A 14 50.04 10.14 -22.46
N ALA A 15 50.48 9.13 -21.70
CA ALA A 15 49.58 8.22 -21.00
C ALA A 15 48.80 8.94 -19.89
N MET A 16 49.46 9.85 -19.16
CA MET A 16 48.83 10.68 -18.14
C MET A 16 47.78 11.63 -18.72
N ALA A 17 48.07 12.26 -19.87
CA ALA A 17 47.13 13.10 -20.58
C ALA A 17 45.92 12.29 -21.05
N ARG A 18 46.13 11.10 -21.63
CA ARG A 18 45.05 10.18 -22.06
C ARG A 18 44.17 9.71 -20.92
N TRP A 19 44.75 9.41 -19.75
CA TRP A 19 43.99 9.01 -18.56
C TRP A 19 43.15 10.17 -18.01
N ARG A 20 43.75 11.36 -17.91
CA ARG A 20 43.04 12.58 -17.46
C ARG A 20 42.01 13.06 -18.48
N SER A 21 42.21 12.77 -19.77
CA SER A 21 41.32 13.10 -20.86
C SER A 21 40.38 11.97 -21.25
N ALA A 22 40.33 10.87 -20.49
CA ALA A 22 39.31 9.84 -20.70
C ALA A 22 37.97 10.56 -20.58
N SER A 23 37.24 10.60 -21.70
CA SER A 23 35.91 11.20 -21.82
C SER A 23 35.12 10.79 -20.59
N GLN A 24 34.59 11.77 -19.86
CA GLN A 24 33.77 11.49 -18.69
C GLN A 24 32.69 10.53 -19.14
N SER A 25 32.76 9.29 -18.62
CA SER A 25 31.81 8.23 -18.90
C SER A 25 30.42 8.85 -18.83
N THR A 26 29.72 8.92 -19.96
CA THR A 26 28.40 9.56 -20.07
C THR A 26 27.31 8.77 -19.34
N GLY A 27 27.68 7.68 -18.66
CA GLY A 27 26.79 6.85 -17.87
C GLY A 27 27.32 6.57 -16.46
N PRO A 28 26.44 5.98 -15.60
CA PRO A 28 26.77 5.68 -14.22
C PRO A 28 27.99 4.76 -14.15
N THR A 29 28.93 5.13 -13.28
CA THR A 29 30.11 4.34 -12.99
C THR A 29 29.69 3.05 -12.29
N ILE A 30 30.53 2.01 -12.35
CA ILE A 30 30.31 0.75 -11.63
C ILE A 30 30.03 0.99 -10.13
N GLN A 31 30.72 1.97 -9.54
CA GLN A 31 30.54 2.38 -8.16
C GLN A 31 29.13 2.94 -7.89
N ASP A 32 28.49 3.57 -8.87
CA ASP A 32 27.11 4.09 -8.76
C ASP A 32 26.09 2.95 -8.65
N TYR A 33 26.36 1.78 -9.24
CA TYR A 33 25.52 0.59 -9.08
C TYR A 33 25.74 -0.08 -7.73
N LEU A 34 26.99 -0.13 -7.27
CA LEU A 34 27.34 -0.71 -5.98
C LEU A 34 26.77 0.10 -4.81
N ASN A 35 26.68 1.42 -4.97
CA ASN A 35 26.17 2.36 -3.97
C ASN A 35 24.63 2.49 -3.97
N ARG A 36 23.91 1.80 -4.86
CA ARG A 36 22.43 1.87 -4.85
C ARG A 36 21.89 1.33 -3.53
N PRO A 37 20.87 1.99 -2.93
CA PRO A 37 20.24 1.47 -1.73
C PRO A 37 19.66 0.09 -2.06
N ARG A 38 20.17 -0.92 -1.34
CA ARG A 38 19.66 -2.29 -1.44
C ARG A 38 18.40 -2.38 -0.58
N PRO A 39 17.27 -2.87 -1.12
CA PRO A 39 16.08 -3.04 -0.32
C PRO A 39 16.36 -4.03 0.81
N THR A 40 15.82 -3.73 1.99
CA THR A 40 15.91 -4.64 3.13
C THR A 40 15.01 -5.85 2.92
N TRP A 41 15.28 -6.96 3.63
CA TRP A 41 14.45 -8.16 3.51
C TRP A 41 12.97 -7.91 3.83
N GLU A 42 12.70 -6.99 4.76
CA GLU A 42 11.34 -6.58 5.13
C GLU A 42 10.63 -5.86 3.99
N GLU A 43 11.33 -4.96 3.29
CA GLU A 43 10.80 -4.26 2.12
C GLU A 43 10.54 -5.22 0.96
N VAL A 44 11.44 -6.17 0.72
CA VAL A 44 11.25 -7.23 -0.29
C VAL A 44 10.03 -8.08 0.03
N LYS A 45 9.85 -8.46 1.30
CA LYS A 45 8.69 -9.23 1.75
C LYS A 45 7.39 -8.44 1.55
N LYS A 46 7.39 -7.15 1.91
CA LYS A 46 6.24 -6.25 1.69
C LYS A 46 5.93 -6.08 0.21
N GLN A 47 6.94 -5.99 -0.65
CA GLN A 47 6.75 -5.94 -2.11
C GLN A 47 6.16 -7.24 -2.66
N LEU A 48 6.61 -8.40 -2.17
CA LEU A 48 6.04 -9.71 -2.51
C LEU A 48 4.59 -9.82 -2.06
N GLU A 49 4.26 -9.37 -0.85
CA GLU A 49 2.89 -9.33 -0.36
C GLU A 49 2.01 -8.38 -1.18
N ASN A 50 2.52 -7.21 -1.57
CA ASN A 50 1.80 -6.27 -2.43
C ASN A 50 1.60 -6.85 -3.84
N LYS A 51 2.61 -7.52 -4.41
CA LYS A 51 2.48 -8.23 -5.70
C LYS A 51 1.48 -9.37 -5.62
N LYS A 52 1.47 -10.14 -4.51
CA LYS A 52 0.49 -11.22 -4.27
C LYS A 52 -0.92 -10.68 -4.04
N LYS A 53 -1.07 -9.55 -3.35
CA LYS A 53 -2.34 -8.84 -3.14
C LYS A 53 -2.85 -8.13 -4.41
N GLY A 54 -2.04 -8.04 -5.46
CA GLY A 54 -2.43 -7.45 -6.74
C GLY A 54 -2.62 -5.93 -6.65
N SER A 55 -3.48 -5.39 -7.52
CA SER A 55 -3.74 -3.96 -7.60
C SER A 55 -4.44 -3.46 -6.34
N LYS A 56 -3.69 -2.78 -5.46
CA LYS A 56 -4.20 -2.16 -4.23
C LYS A 56 -5.44 -1.26 -4.47
N ALA A 57 -5.49 -0.60 -5.63
CA ALA A 57 -6.63 0.22 -6.04
C ALA A 57 -7.92 -0.58 -6.33
N LEU A 58 -7.81 -1.83 -6.82
CA LEU A 58 -8.98 -2.70 -7.02
C LEU A 58 -9.50 -3.22 -5.68
N ALA A 59 -8.59 -3.62 -4.77
CA ALA A 59 -8.97 -4.05 -3.43
C ALA A 59 -9.67 -2.92 -2.63
N GLU A 60 -9.14 -1.69 -2.68
CA GLU A 60 -9.75 -0.51 -2.04
C GLU A 60 -11.11 -0.15 -2.67
N PHE A 61 -11.29 -0.35 -3.99
CA PHE A 61 -12.58 -0.15 -4.65
C PHE A 61 -13.62 -1.21 -4.24
N GLU A 62 -13.21 -2.48 -4.19
CA GLU A 62 -14.04 -3.60 -3.73
C GLU A 62 -14.49 -3.43 -2.26
N GLU A 63 -13.58 -2.97 -1.39
CA GLU A 63 -13.91 -2.68 0.01
C GLU A 63 -14.94 -1.54 0.13
N LYS A 64 -14.75 -0.44 -0.62
CA LYS A 64 -15.69 0.70 -0.62
C LYS A 64 -17.09 0.28 -1.09
N MET A 65 -17.17 -0.60 -2.09
CA MET A 65 -18.45 -1.15 -2.55
C MET A 65 -19.10 -2.06 -1.51
N ASN A 66 -18.31 -2.90 -0.85
CA ASN A 66 -18.79 -3.76 0.23
C ASN A 66 -19.31 -2.98 1.45
N GLU A 67 -18.66 -1.88 1.82
CA GLU A 67 -19.15 -1.01 2.89
C GLU A 67 -20.50 -0.39 2.56
N ASN A 68 -20.68 0.06 1.32
CA ASN A 68 -21.95 0.62 0.87
C ASN A 68 -23.07 -0.43 0.89
N TRP A 69 -22.80 -1.65 0.41
CA TRP A 69 -23.76 -2.75 0.48
C TRP A 69 -24.09 -3.16 1.92
N LYS A 70 -23.10 -3.19 2.82
CA LYS A 70 -23.35 -3.46 4.25
C LYS A 70 -24.28 -2.40 4.86
N LYS A 71 -24.04 -1.12 4.58
CA LYS A 71 -24.89 -0.01 5.04
C LYS A 71 -26.32 -0.10 4.47
N GLU A 72 -26.48 -0.50 3.21
CA GLU A 72 -27.81 -0.70 2.61
C GLU A 72 -28.55 -1.89 3.21
N LEU A 73 -27.87 -3.00 3.46
CA LEU A 73 -28.43 -4.17 4.14
C LEU A 73 -28.84 -3.84 5.57
N GLU A 74 -28.02 -3.07 6.29
CA GLU A 74 -28.32 -2.62 7.65
C GLU A 74 -29.56 -1.71 7.69
N LYS A 75 -29.64 -0.70 6.82
CA LYS A 75 -30.83 0.15 6.66
C LYS A 75 -32.08 -0.67 6.30
N SER A 76 -31.94 -1.69 5.47
CA SER A 76 -33.04 -2.56 5.07
C SER A 76 -33.52 -3.43 6.23
N ARG A 77 -32.59 -3.98 7.01
CA ARG A 77 -32.89 -4.71 8.25
C ARG A 77 -33.59 -3.83 9.28
N GLU A 78 -33.12 -2.60 9.48
CA GLU A 78 -33.72 -1.64 10.40
C GLU A 78 -35.17 -1.28 9.99
N LYS A 79 -35.42 -1.06 8.69
CA LYS A 79 -36.77 -0.80 8.16
C LYS A 79 -37.72 -1.96 8.41
N VAL A 80 -37.27 -3.21 8.20
CA VAL A 80 -38.08 -4.40 8.45
C VAL A 80 -38.39 -4.57 9.94
N LEU A 81 -37.38 -4.37 10.81
CA LEU A 81 -37.54 -4.46 12.26
C LEU A 81 -38.46 -3.36 12.80
N SER A 82 -38.27 -2.10 12.41
CA SER A 82 -39.11 -0.97 12.82
C SER A 82 -40.57 -1.08 12.30
N GLY A 83 -40.76 -1.59 11.08
CA GLY A 83 -42.07 -1.89 10.50
C GLY A 83 -42.84 -2.98 11.26
N ASN A 84 -42.15 -4.00 11.77
CA ASN A 84 -42.78 -5.06 12.57
C ASN A 84 -43.16 -4.62 13.98
N VAL A 85 -42.37 -3.76 14.63
CA VAL A 85 -42.66 -3.26 15.99
C VAL A 85 -43.88 -2.34 15.99
N SER A 86 -44.03 -1.49 14.98
CA SER A 86 -45.19 -0.59 14.87
C SER A 86 -46.49 -1.33 14.50
N SER A 87 -46.42 -2.32 13.59
CA SER A 87 -47.59 -3.08 13.14
C SER A 87 -48.13 -4.04 14.22
N SER A 88 -47.24 -4.68 14.97
CA SER A 88 -47.60 -5.56 16.10
C SER A 88 -48.30 -4.79 17.22
N LYS A 89 -47.77 -3.64 17.63
CA LYS A 89 -48.38 -2.76 18.65
C LYS A 89 -49.75 -2.23 18.24
N ARG A 90 -49.95 -1.97 16.94
CA ARG A 90 -51.25 -1.51 16.39
C ARG A 90 -52.28 -2.66 16.36
N LYS A 91 -51.87 -3.88 16.01
CA LYS A 91 -52.73 -5.08 16.07
C LYS A 91 -53.14 -5.42 17.50
N GLU A 92 -52.22 -5.31 18.46
CA GLU A 92 -52.49 -5.58 19.88
C GLU A 92 -53.49 -4.59 20.48
N LYS A 93 -53.32 -3.28 20.24
CA LYS A 93 -54.30 -2.26 20.65
C LYS A 93 -55.69 -2.50 20.05
N LYS A 94 -55.77 -2.93 18.78
CA LYS A 94 -57.05 -3.24 18.11
C LYS A 94 -57.73 -4.45 18.74
N LYS A 95 -56.98 -5.49 19.12
CA LYS A 95 -57.50 -6.68 19.82
C LYS A 95 -57.99 -6.33 21.23
N LYS A 96 -57.27 -5.47 21.96
CA LYS A 96 -57.65 -4.99 23.30
C LYS A 96 -58.90 -4.10 23.28
N LYS A 97 -59.08 -3.25 22.25
CA LYS A 97 -60.30 -2.46 22.05
C LYS A 97 -61.52 -3.34 21.76
N LYS A 98 -61.41 -4.33 20.86
CA LYS A 98 -62.52 -5.27 20.57
C LYS A 98 -62.96 -6.06 21.80
N LYS A 99 -62.03 -6.51 22.66
CA LYS A 99 -62.37 -7.20 23.91
C LYS A 99 -63.05 -6.31 24.96
N LYS A 100 -62.86 -4.99 24.91
CA LYS A 100 -63.51 -4.03 25.81
C LYS A 100 -64.90 -3.60 25.34
N SER A 101 -65.22 -3.73 24.05
CA SER A 101 -66.54 -3.37 23.51
C SER A 101 -67.52 -4.55 23.45
N SER A 102 -67.08 -5.74 23.83
CA SER A 102 -67.90 -6.97 23.85
C SER A 102 -68.26 -7.41 25.28
N ARG A 103 -68.22 -6.48 26.23
CA ARG A 103 -68.49 -6.66 27.66
C ARG A 103 -69.39 -5.54 28.10
#